data_AF-A0A351XD75-F1
#
_entry.id   AF-A0A351XD75-F1
#
_cell.length_a   1.000
_cell.length_b   1.000
_cell.length_c   1.000
_cell.angle_alpha   90.00
_cell.angle_beta   90.00
_cell.angle_gamma   90.00
#
_symmetry.space_group_name_H-M   'P 1'
#
loop_
_entity.id
_entity.type
_entity.pdbx_description
1 polymer ?
#
loop_
_entity_poly.entity_id
_entity_poly.type
_entity_poly.pdbx_seq_one_letter_code
_entity_poly.pdbx_strand_id
1 'polypeptide(L)'
;GVHAARRLLQSDEEATPFAPVPWFWSDQYDRKVQLAGRPHPDDEVRVVAGSTAEHRFAAFYGRDGRFTAALGMNRPRQVMQSKGLLEAGASWEEALAFASEWD
;
A
#
# COMPACT_ATOMS: atom_id res chain seq x y z
N GLY A 1 -2.97 -15.09 -12.43
CA GLY A 1 -2.72 -15.42 -13.84
C GLY A 1 -1.27 -15.81 -14.07
N VAL A 2 -0.39 -14.82 -14.29
CA VAL A 2 1.03 -15.06 -14.65
C VAL A 2 1.77 -15.98 -13.69
N HIS A 3 1.64 -15.77 -12.38
CA HIS A 3 2.32 -16.63 -11.39
C HIS A 3 1.91 -18.10 -11.51
N ALA A 4 0.60 -18.37 -11.63
CA ALA A 4 0.10 -19.74 -11.79
C ALA A 4 0.63 -20.39 -13.09
N ALA A 5 0.66 -19.65 -14.20
CA ALA A 5 1.22 -20.15 -15.46
C ALA A 5 2.72 -20.49 -15.34
N ARG A 6 3.51 -19.65 -14.66
CA ARG A 6 4.94 -19.93 -14.42
C ARG A 6 5.15 -21.14 -13.51
N ARG A 7 4.32 -21.29 -12.48
CA ARG A 7 4.43 -22.40 -11.52
C ARG A 7 4.32 -23.78 -12.18
N LEU A 8 3.56 -23.89 -13.29
CA LEU A 8 3.45 -25.12 -14.09
C LEU A 8 4.76 -25.53 -14.79
N LEU A 9 5.70 -24.60 -14.96
CA LEU A 9 6.97 -24.80 -15.67
C LEU A 9 8.17 -24.94 -14.74
N GLN A 10 7.97 -24.86 -13.42
CA GLN A 10 9.04 -24.84 -12.41
C GLN A 10 9.02 -26.14 -11.59
N SER A 11 10.20 -26.61 -11.21
CA SER A 11 10.33 -27.59 -10.11
C SER A 11 9.93 -26.97 -8.78
N ASP A 12 9.73 -27.81 -7.76
CA ASP A 12 9.42 -27.35 -6.41
C ASP A 12 10.56 -26.52 -5.79
N GLU A 13 11.81 -26.78 -6.19
CA GLU A 13 13.00 -26.05 -5.72
C GLU A 13 13.13 -24.66 -6.36
N GLU A 14 12.69 -24.49 -7.61
CA GLU A 14 12.72 -23.21 -8.34
C GLU A 14 11.51 -22.32 -8.03
N ALA A 15 10.44 -22.89 -7.48
CA ALA A 15 9.19 -22.19 -7.26
C ALA A 15 9.32 -21.16 -6.12
N THR A 16 8.82 -19.95 -6.35
CA THR A 16 8.72 -18.92 -5.31
C THR A 16 7.28 -18.77 -4.81
N PRO A 17 7.06 -18.38 -3.54
CA PRO A 17 5.71 -18.11 -3.04
C PRO A 17 5.04 -16.93 -3.76
N PHE A 18 3.74 -17.04 -4.02
CA PHE A 18 2.93 -15.91 -4.48
C PHE A 18 2.59 -14.98 -3.32
N ALA A 19 3.38 -13.93 -3.13
CA ALA A 19 3.18 -12.95 -2.07
C ALA A 19 3.22 -11.49 -2.56
N PRO A 20 2.43 -11.09 -3.58
CA PRO A 20 2.39 -9.69 -3.99
C PRO A 20 1.69 -8.84 -2.92
N VAL A 21 2.06 -7.57 -2.84
CA VAL A 21 1.26 -6.57 -2.13
C VAL A 21 -0.08 -6.43 -2.86
N PRO A 22 -1.22 -6.74 -2.20
CA PRO A 22 -2.52 -6.57 -2.82
C PRO A 22 -2.77 -5.09 -3.08
N TRP A 23 -3.42 -4.79 -4.19
CA TRP A 23 -3.71 -3.44 -4.60
C TRP A 23 -5.07 -3.39 -5.27
N PHE A 24 -5.85 -2.38 -4.94
CA PHE A 24 -7.12 -2.10 -5.60
C PHE A 24 -7.32 -0.61 -5.77
N TRP A 25 -8.27 -0.28 -6.64
CA TRP A 25 -8.72 1.09 -6.85
C TRP A 25 -10.22 1.11 -7.10
N SER A 26 -10.82 2.28 -6.87
CA SER A 26 -12.21 2.57 -7.18
C SER A 26 -12.32 4.02 -7.60
N ASP A 27 -13.02 4.26 -8.71
CA ASP A 27 -13.44 5.59 -9.11
C ASP A 27 -14.92 5.76 -8.74
N GLN A 28 -15.23 6.76 -7.90
CA GLN A 28 -16.57 7.08 -7.45
C GLN A 28 -16.81 8.57 -7.66
N TYR A 29 -17.60 8.92 -8.69
CA TYR A 29 -17.77 10.31 -9.12
C TYR A 29 -16.41 11.00 -9.38
N ASP A 30 -16.14 12.11 -8.71
CA ASP A 30 -14.90 12.88 -8.77
C ASP A 30 -13.80 12.36 -7.82
N ARG A 31 -14.00 11.18 -7.21
CA ARG A 31 -13.10 10.61 -6.21
C ARG A 31 -12.38 9.38 -6.75
N LYS A 32 -11.05 9.46 -6.76
CA LYS A 32 -10.18 8.32 -7.04
C LYS A 32 -9.65 7.76 -5.74
N VAL A 33 -10.06 6.55 -5.41
CA VAL A 33 -9.58 5.81 -4.23
C VAL A 33 -8.60 4.75 -4.71
N GLN A 34 -7.39 4.73 -4.13
CA GLN A 34 -6.43 3.65 -4.32
C GLN A 34 -5.98 3.14 -2.97
N LEU A 35 -5.76 1.83 -2.87
CA LEU A 35 -5.25 1.20 -1.67
C LEU A 35 -4.27 0.08 -2.01
N ALA A 36 -3.08 0.15 -1.42
CA ALA A 36 -2.06 -0.89 -1.47
C ALA A 36 -1.87 -1.48 -0.07
N GLY A 37 -1.69 -2.80 0.03
CA GLY A 37 -1.53 -3.50 1.30
C GLY A 37 -2.83 -4.06 1.86
N ARG A 38 -2.78 -4.57 3.10
CA ARG A 38 -3.94 -5.15 3.79
C ARG A 38 -4.20 -4.40 5.09
N PRO A 39 -5.07 -3.39 5.09
CA PRO A 39 -5.48 -2.74 6.32
C PRO A 39 -6.27 -3.69 7.20
N HIS A 40 -6.27 -3.44 8.50
CA HIS A 40 -7.11 -4.12 9.49
C HIS A 40 -7.81 -3.09 10.38
N PRO A 41 -8.96 -3.45 10.99
CA PRO A 41 -9.65 -2.55 11.92
C PRO A 41 -8.81 -2.02 13.09
N ASP A 42 -7.79 -2.79 13.51
CA ASP A 42 -6.91 -2.43 14.64
C ASP A 42 -5.65 -1.65 14.21
N ASP A 43 -5.52 -1.31 12.93
CA ASP A 43 -4.38 -0.52 12.46
C ASP A 43 -4.44 0.91 13.01
N GLU A 44 -3.29 1.41 13.45
CA GLU A 44 -3.08 2.85 13.57
C GLU A 44 -3.18 3.48 12.18
N VAL A 45 -4.01 4.52 12.05
CA VAL A 45 -4.17 5.26 10.78
C VAL A 45 -3.64 6.66 10.96
N ARG A 46 -2.72 7.07 10.07
CA ARG A 46 -2.23 8.45 9.99
C ARG A 46 -2.43 9.03 8.62
N VAL A 47 -3.06 10.21 8.56
CA VAL A 47 -3.03 11.04 7.35
C VAL A 47 -1.63 11.63 7.25
N VAL A 48 -0.91 11.28 6.18
CA VAL A 48 0.50 11.65 5.99
C VAL A 48 0.71 12.72 4.94
N ALA A 49 -0.31 13.01 4.12
CA ALA A 49 -0.31 14.14 3.19
C ALA A 49 -1.73 14.60 2.89
N GLY A 50 -1.94 15.92 2.80
CA GLY A 50 -3.24 16.52 2.48
C GLY A 50 -4.25 16.44 3.62
N SER A 51 -5.54 16.53 3.28
CA SER A 51 -6.62 16.64 4.27
C SER A 51 -7.85 15.80 3.91
N THR A 52 -8.46 15.19 4.93
CA THR A 52 -9.74 14.47 4.81
C THR A 52 -10.90 15.41 4.50
N ALA A 53 -10.85 16.66 5.00
CA ALA A 53 -11.87 17.67 4.73
C ALA A 53 -11.93 18.07 3.25
N GLU A 54 -10.79 18.00 2.55
CA GLU A 54 -10.68 18.29 1.12
C GLU A 54 -10.95 17.08 0.22
N HIS A 55 -11.19 15.90 0.80
CA HIS A 55 -11.20 14.62 0.08
C HIS A 55 -9.98 14.46 -0.84
N ARG A 56 -8.80 14.91 -0.36
CA ARG A 56 -7.55 14.83 -1.09
C ARG A 56 -6.39 14.58 -0.14
N PHE A 57 -6.17 13.31 0.17
CA PHE A 57 -5.20 12.90 1.17
C PHE A 57 -4.57 11.54 0.87
N ALA A 58 -3.41 11.30 1.49
CA ALA A 58 -2.84 9.97 1.64
C ALA A 58 -2.84 9.59 3.12
N ALA A 59 -3.23 8.35 3.42
CA ALA A 59 -3.23 7.80 4.76
C ALA A 59 -2.46 6.49 4.81
N PHE A 60 -1.65 6.33 5.83
CA PHE A 60 -0.89 5.12 6.10
C PHE A 60 -1.53 4.35 7.25
N TYR A 61 -1.42 3.03 7.17
CA TYR A 61 -1.90 2.08 8.16
C TYR A 61 -0.69 1.35 8.75
N GLY A 62 -0.66 1.20 10.07
CA GLY A 62 0.42 0.52 10.77
C GLY A 62 -0.07 -0.34 11.92
N ARG A 63 0.64 -1.43 12.19
CA ARG A 63 0.36 -2.33 13.33
C ARG A 63 1.64 -2.97 13.82
N ASP A 64 1.82 -3.03 15.13
CA ASP A 64 2.97 -3.68 15.78
C ASP A 64 4.31 -3.21 15.18
N GLY A 65 4.44 -1.91 14.93
CA GLY A 65 5.64 -1.31 14.35
C GLY A 65 5.87 -1.59 12.87
N ARG A 66 4.89 -2.17 12.15
CA ARG A 66 4.97 -2.46 10.71
C ARG A 66 4.06 -1.56 9.89
N PHE A 67 4.49 -1.22 8.69
CA PHE A 67 3.65 -0.57 7.68
C PHE A 67 2.78 -1.61 6.96
N THR A 68 1.45 -1.50 7.07
CA THR A 68 0.51 -2.55 6.62
C THR A 68 -0.24 -2.17 5.35
N ALA A 69 -0.54 -0.88 5.13
CA ALA A 69 -1.22 -0.39 3.94
C ALA A 69 -1.04 1.11 3.71
N ALA A 70 -1.26 1.53 2.46
CA ALA A 70 -1.36 2.93 2.05
C ALA A 70 -2.68 3.15 1.31
N LEU A 71 -3.43 4.17 1.70
CA LEU A 71 -4.62 4.65 1.01
C LEU A 71 -4.36 6.03 0.42
N GLY A 72 -4.85 6.27 -0.79
CA GLY A 72 -4.87 7.57 -1.43
C GLY A 72 -6.26 7.93 -1.89
N MET A 73 -6.77 9.06 -1.40
CA MET A 73 -7.95 9.73 -1.92
C MET A 73 -7.47 10.88 -2.81
N ASN A 74 -7.71 10.79 -4.12
CA ASN A 74 -7.23 11.76 -5.11
C ASN A 74 -5.70 12.00 -5.07
N ARG A 75 -4.95 10.99 -4.60
CA ARG A 75 -3.48 10.99 -4.42
C ARG A 75 -2.85 9.65 -4.90
N PRO A 76 -3.07 9.23 -6.17
CA PRO A 76 -2.58 7.94 -6.65
C PRO A 76 -1.05 7.83 -6.67
N ARG A 77 -0.34 8.94 -6.87
CA ARG A 77 1.13 8.99 -6.86
C ARG A 77 1.69 8.51 -5.52
N GLN A 78 1.15 9.00 -4.42
CA GLN A 78 1.58 8.63 -3.07
C GLN A 78 1.39 7.13 -2.83
N VAL A 79 0.26 6.54 -3.24
CA VAL A 79 0.02 5.09 -3.10
C VAL A 79 1.04 4.28 -3.89
N MET A 80 1.35 4.69 -5.12
CA MET A 80 2.34 3.99 -5.95
C MET A 80 3.75 4.10 -5.38
N GLN A 81 4.13 5.25 -4.81
CA GLN A 81 5.41 5.42 -4.12
C GLN A 81 5.49 4.55 -2.85
N SER A 82 4.42 4.47 -2.06
CA SER A 82 4.34 3.64 -0.86
C SER A 82 4.31 2.14 -1.12
N LYS A 83 3.81 1.71 -2.28
CA LYS A 83 3.74 0.28 -2.62
C LYS A 83 5.12 -0.39 -2.60
N GLY A 84 6.17 0.33 -2.98
CA GLY A 84 7.55 -0.19 -2.90
C GLY A 84 8.00 -0.44 -1.46
N LEU A 85 7.61 0.42 -0.51
CA LEU A 85 7.91 0.22 0.92
C LEU A 85 7.16 -1.00 1.49
N LEU A 86 5.91 -1.22 1.06
CA LEU A 86 5.14 -2.42 1.44
C LEU A 86 5.80 -3.70 0.88
N GLU A 87 6.32 -3.66 -0.33
CA GLU A 87 7.05 -4.79 -0.95
C GLU A 87 8.36 -5.07 -0.22
N ALA A 88 9.04 -4.03 0.27
CA ALA A 88 10.25 -4.13 1.07
C ALA A 88 9.98 -4.53 2.54
N GLY A 89 8.72 -4.54 2.97
CA GLY A 89 8.35 -4.87 4.35
C GLY A 89 8.78 -3.81 5.37
N ALA A 90 8.76 -2.53 4.99
CA ALA A 90 9.19 -1.41 5.82
C ALA A 90 8.49 -1.38 7.20
N SER A 91 9.21 -0.90 8.19
CA SER A 91 8.68 -0.56 9.51
C SER A 91 7.75 0.64 9.44
N TRP A 92 6.95 0.81 10.49
CA TRP A 92 6.06 1.96 10.65
C TRP A 92 6.82 3.28 10.69
N GLU A 93 7.96 3.30 11.40
CA GLU A 93 8.82 4.47 11.51
C GLU A 93 9.42 4.86 10.16
N GLU A 94 9.98 3.91 9.42
CA GLU A 94 10.52 4.16 8.07
C GLU A 94 9.46 4.70 7.11
N ALA A 95 8.24 4.14 7.16
CA ALA A 95 7.15 4.62 6.31
C ALA A 95 6.76 6.06 6.66
N LEU A 96 6.63 6.39 7.95
CA LEU A 96 6.30 7.75 8.38
C LEU A 96 7.42 8.75 8.05
N ALA A 97 8.67 8.35 8.23
CA ALA A 97 9.83 9.16 7.84
C ALA A 97 9.82 9.45 6.33
N PHE A 98 9.57 8.42 5.50
CA PHE A 98 9.45 8.58 4.05
C PHE A 98 8.33 9.55 3.65
N ALA A 99 7.18 9.49 4.31
CA ALA A 99 6.08 10.38 4.00
C ALA A 99 6.27 11.82 4.51
N SER A 100 7.18 12.04 5.48
CA SER A 100 7.49 13.40 5.97
C SER A 100 8.17 14.28 4.92
N GLU A 101 8.68 13.69 3.84
CA GLU A 101 9.30 14.39 2.71
C GLU A 101 8.28 14.91 1.68
N TRP A 102 6.98 14.70 1.90
CA TRP A 102 5.91 14.94 0.92
C TRP A 102 5.24 16.32 0.98
N ASP A 103 5.87 17.31 1.62
CA ASP A 103 5.40 18.71 1.70
C ASP A 103 4.50 19.14 0.51
#